data_AF-A0A5C9BXQ7-F1
#
_entry.id   AF-A0A5C9BXQ7-F1
#
_cell.length_a   1.000
_cell.length_b   1.000
_cell.length_c   1.000
_cell.angle_alpha   90.00
_cell.angle_beta   90.00
_cell.angle_gamma   90.00
#
_symmetry.space_group_name_H-M   'P 1'
#
loop_
_entity.id
_entity.type
_entity.pdbx_description
1 polymer ?
#
loop_
_entity_poly.entity_id
_entity_poly.type
_entity_poly.pdbx_seq_one_letter_code
_entity_poly.pdbx_strand_id
1 'polypeptide(L)'
;MSKKHVRLNDDHQKEVVRLLRQIAGHRRLWDVWRDFVAFGALEVSIAADRSTAVERSAQYGEILKRYDQEEQDLFKECFAHLLCALEVGPCDFLGSLFMALDLGNSSRGQYYTPYEVSLLVAHCTVGNLTPTIERKGFVTVSDPCVGGGALLIAYADVLRQAGVNYQQRMHATAIDVDIVAVH
;
A
#
# COMPACT_ATOMS: atom_id res chain seq x y z
N MET A 1 -9.36 -24.99 8.74
CA MET A 1 -10.05 -23.69 8.88
C MET A 1 -10.66 -23.36 7.52
N SER A 2 -11.97 -23.04 7.47
CA SER A 2 -12.66 -22.72 6.22
C SER A 2 -12.04 -21.50 5.55
N LYS A 3 -11.67 -21.61 4.26
CA LYS A 3 -11.16 -20.49 3.46
C LYS A 3 -12.22 -19.39 3.45
N LYS A 4 -11.99 -18.27 4.15
CA LYS A 4 -12.82 -17.08 3.97
C LYS A 4 -12.46 -16.50 2.61
N HIS A 5 -13.33 -16.66 1.62
CA HIS A 5 -13.21 -15.94 0.37
C HIS A 5 -13.33 -14.44 0.64
N VAL A 6 -12.20 -13.74 0.59
CA VAL A 6 -12.17 -12.27 0.56
C VAL A 6 -12.88 -11.85 -0.71
N ARG A 7 -13.96 -11.06 -0.58
CA ARG A 7 -14.66 -10.53 -1.74
C ARG A 7 -13.89 -9.32 -2.26
N LEU A 8 -13.42 -9.43 -3.51
CA LEU A 8 -12.97 -8.27 -4.28
C LEU A 8 -14.21 -7.52 -4.74
N ASN A 9 -14.41 -6.32 -4.21
CA ASN A 9 -15.62 -5.53 -4.45
C ASN A 9 -15.47 -4.55 -5.61
N ASP A 10 -14.24 -4.42 -6.12
CA ASP A 10 -13.87 -3.48 -7.18
C ASP A 10 -13.27 -4.25 -8.39
N ASP A 11 -13.52 -3.74 -9.59
CA ASP A 11 -13.08 -4.39 -10.83
C ASP A 11 -11.57 -4.24 -11.04
N HIS A 12 -10.95 -3.14 -10.58
CA HIS A 12 -9.50 -3.01 -10.61
C HIS A 12 -8.81 -4.01 -9.69
N GLN A 13 -9.37 -4.30 -8.52
CA GLN A 13 -8.82 -5.34 -7.64
C GLN A 13 -8.79 -6.72 -8.32
N LYS A 14 -9.90 -7.10 -8.97
CA LYS A 14 -9.99 -8.39 -9.70
C LYS A 14 -8.96 -8.47 -10.80
N GLU A 15 -8.77 -7.37 -11.52
CA GLU A 15 -7.85 -7.31 -12.64
C GLU A 15 -6.38 -7.39 -12.18
N VAL A 16 -6.00 -6.67 -11.12
CA VAL A 16 -4.66 -6.79 -10.53
C VAL A 16 -4.40 -8.22 -10.06
N VAL A 17 -5.36 -8.88 -9.39
CA VAL A 17 -5.20 -10.29 -8.98
C VAL A 17 -5.01 -11.20 -10.19
N ARG A 18 -5.77 -10.99 -11.28
CA ARG A 18 -5.66 -11.77 -12.52
C ARG A 18 -4.27 -11.60 -13.15
N LEU A 19 -3.82 -10.35 -13.31
CA LEU A 19 -2.54 -9.99 -13.91
C LEU A 19 -1.36 -10.52 -13.08
N LEU A 20 -1.37 -10.35 -11.75
CA LEU A 20 -0.30 -10.86 -10.89
C LEU A 20 -0.19 -12.40 -10.94
N ARG A 21 -1.31 -13.11 -11.08
CA ARG A 21 -1.30 -14.57 -11.29
C ARG A 21 -0.76 -14.95 -12.67
N GLN A 22 -1.06 -14.16 -13.70
CA GLN A 22 -0.52 -14.33 -15.04
C GLN A 22 1.01 -14.14 -15.05
N ILE A 23 1.50 -13.07 -14.44
CA ILE A 23 2.95 -12.78 -14.30
C ILE A 23 3.65 -13.86 -13.45
N ALA A 24 2.98 -14.36 -12.41
CA ALA A 24 3.53 -15.43 -11.59
C ALA A 24 3.85 -16.66 -12.44
N GLY A 25 2.92 -17.16 -13.25
CA GLY A 25 3.15 -18.34 -14.09
C GLY A 25 3.77 -19.49 -13.29
N HIS A 26 5.06 -19.76 -13.51
CA HIS A 26 5.85 -20.78 -12.80
C HIS A 26 6.60 -20.26 -11.55
N ARG A 27 6.74 -18.94 -11.39
CA ARG A 27 7.34 -18.28 -10.23
C ARG A 27 6.39 -18.35 -9.03
N ARG A 28 6.94 -18.18 -7.83
CA ARG A 28 6.12 -18.05 -6.62
C ARG A 28 5.39 -16.72 -6.64
N LEU A 29 4.08 -16.74 -6.40
CA LEU A 29 3.24 -15.54 -6.37
C LEU A 29 3.74 -14.51 -5.34
N TRP A 30 4.34 -14.97 -4.24
CA TRP A 30 4.98 -14.09 -3.25
C TRP A 30 6.13 -13.25 -3.83
N ASP A 31 6.97 -13.83 -4.68
CA ASP A 31 8.10 -13.09 -5.27
C ASP A 31 7.61 -12.02 -6.24
N VAL A 32 6.57 -12.34 -7.03
CA VAL A 32 5.92 -11.38 -7.92
C VAL A 32 5.21 -10.28 -7.14
N TRP A 33 4.53 -10.62 -6.05
CA TRP A 33 3.91 -9.63 -5.16
C TRP A 33 4.94 -8.68 -4.54
N ARG A 34 6.03 -9.21 -3.98
CA ARG A 34 7.12 -8.40 -3.42
C ARG A 34 7.64 -7.43 -4.48
N ASP A 35 7.93 -7.94 -5.67
CA ASP A 35 8.48 -7.15 -6.76
C ASP A 35 7.45 -6.13 -7.30
N PHE A 36 6.15 -6.44 -7.26
CA PHE A 36 5.06 -5.48 -7.59
C PHE A 36 5.01 -4.29 -6.63
N VAL A 37 5.00 -4.56 -5.32
CA VAL A 37 4.97 -3.51 -4.30
C VAL A 37 6.21 -2.65 -4.41
N ALA A 38 7.36 -3.28 -4.61
CA ALA A 38 8.63 -2.60 -4.82
C ALA A 38 8.62 -1.72 -6.08
N PHE A 39 8.16 -2.26 -7.20
CA PHE A 39 7.99 -1.54 -8.46
C PHE A 39 7.16 -0.28 -8.26
N GLY A 40 5.97 -0.39 -7.65
CA GLY A 40 5.08 0.75 -7.43
C GLY A 40 5.67 1.80 -6.48
N ALA A 41 6.31 1.36 -5.39
CA ALA A 41 6.97 2.27 -4.46
C ALA A 41 8.13 3.04 -5.12
N LEU A 42 8.92 2.37 -5.97
CA LEU A 42 10.02 2.98 -6.71
C LEU A 42 9.53 3.98 -7.75
N GLU A 43 8.46 3.67 -8.50
CA GLU A 43 7.82 4.62 -9.43
C GLU A 43 7.43 5.92 -8.71
N VAL A 44 6.75 5.80 -7.56
CA VAL A 44 6.36 6.97 -6.75
C VAL A 44 7.59 7.69 -6.21
N SER A 45 8.58 6.98 -5.67
CA SER A 45 9.78 7.58 -5.08
C SER A 45 10.60 8.37 -6.11
N ILE A 46 10.79 7.82 -7.32
CA ILE A 46 11.55 8.47 -8.40
C ILE A 46 10.84 9.75 -8.84
N ALA A 47 9.51 9.72 -8.93
CA ALA A 47 8.71 10.89 -9.31
C ALA A 47 8.67 11.96 -8.21
N ALA A 48 8.64 11.56 -6.93
CA ALA A 48 8.47 12.46 -5.79
C ALA A 48 9.77 13.11 -5.31
N ASP A 49 10.91 12.40 -5.34
CA ASP A 49 12.19 12.89 -4.83
C ASP A 49 13.35 12.67 -5.83
N ARG A 50 13.73 13.75 -6.51
CA ARG A 50 14.84 13.73 -7.48
C ARG A 50 16.21 13.49 -6.83
N SER A 51 16.37 13.71 -5.54
CA SER A 51 17.66 13.54 -4.87
C SER A 51 18.07 12.07 -4.74
N THR A 52 17.09 11.18 -4.64
CA THR A 52 17.28 9.72 -4.56
C THR A 52 16.98 8.99 -5.88
N ALA A 53 16.48 9.70 -6.90
CA ALA A 53 16.00 9.13 -8.15
C ALA A 53 17.02 8.25 -8.90
N VAL A 54 18.31 8.58 -8.88
CA VAL A 54 19.34 7.76 -9.57
C VAL A 54 19.49 6.39 -8.90
N GLU A 55 19.60 6.36 -7.57
CA GLU A 55 19.70 5.12 -6.81
C GLU A 55 18.43 4.27 -6.93
N ARG A 56 17.26 4.92 -6.80
CA ARG A 56 15.95 4.27 -6.92
C ARG A 56 15.72 3.72 -8.33
N SER A 57 16.15 4.43 -9.38
CA SER A 57 16.09 3.94 -10.77
C SER A 57 16.97 2.73 -11.00
N ALA A 58 18.14 2.64 -10.34
CA ALA A 58 18.99 1.45 -10.41
C ALA A 58 18.30 0.25 -9.76
N GLN A 59 17.71 0.41 -8.57
CA GLN A 59 16.92 -0.63 -7.90
C GLN A 59 15.74 -1.10 -8.77
N TYR A 60 15.04 -0.16 -9.40
CA TYR A 60 13.95 -0.43 -10.32
C TYR A 60 14.42 -1.27 -11.51
N GLY A 61 15.56 -0.92 -12.11
CA GLY A 61 16.17 -1.69 -13.20
C GLY A 61 16.53 -3.13 -12.81
N GLU A 62 17.01 -3.37 -11.58
CA GLU A 62 17.29 -4.72 -11.09
C GLU A 62 16.04 -5.60 -10.92
N ILE A 63 14.89 -5.00 -10.62
CA ILE A 63 13.61 -5.71 -10.59
C ILE A 63 13.20 -6.08 -12.03
N LEU A 64 13.23 -5.12 -12.96
CA LEU A 64 12.78 -5.35 -14.34
C LEU A 64 13.59 -6.42 -15.08
N LYS A 65 14.89 -6.57 -14.80
CA LYS A 65 15.74 -7.63 -15.39
C LYS A 65 15.23 -9.06 -15.15
N ARG A 66 14.35 -9.26 -14.16
CA ARG A 66 13.78 -10.57 -13.81
C ARG A 66 12.57 -10.95 -14.67
N TYR A 67 12.04 -9.99 -15.41
CA TYR A 67 10.81 -10.09 -16.17
C TYR A 67 11.07 -9.77 -17.64
N ASP A 68 10.44 -10.52 -18.54
CA ASP A 68 10.49 -10.20 -19.96
C ASP A 68 9.63 -8.96 -20.30
N GLN A 69 9.67 -8.50 -21.56
CA GLN A 69 8.97 -7.29 -21.95
C GLN A 69 7.45 -7.39 -21.77
N GLU A 70 6.86 -8.56 -22.01
CA GLU A 70 5.42 -8.78 -21.86
C GLU A 70 5.03 -8.72 -20.39
N GLU A 71 5.79 -9.39 -19.51
CA GLU A 71 5.60 -9.36 -18.07
C GLU A 71 5.77 -7.94 -17.48
N GLN A 72 6.73 -7.16 -17.99
CA GLN A 72 6.91 -5.77 -17.59
C GLN A 72 5.72 -4.90 -17.98
N ASP A 73 5.10 -5.14 -19.13
CA ASP A 73 3.92 -4.39 -19.55
C ASP A 73 2.68 -4.76 -18.71
N LEU A 74 2.54 -6.03 -18.30
CA LEU A 74 1.51 -6.45 -17.34
C LEU A 74 1.72 -5.81 -15.96
N PHE A 75 2.96 -5.59 -15.51
CA PHE A 75 3.24 -4.86 -14.26
C PHE A 75 2.77 -3.40 -14.33
N LYS A 76 3.02 -2.73 -15.45
CA LYS A 76 2.55 -1.35 -15.67
C LYS A 76 1.03 -1.29 -15.68
N GLU A 77 0.37 -2.30 -16.27
CA GLU A 77 -1.09 -2.43 -16.24
C GLU A 77 -1.62 -2.64 -14.81
N CYS A 78 -0.97 -3.49 -14.00
CA CYS A 78 -1.30 -3.64 -12.58
C CYS A 78 -1.20 -2.30 -11.84
N PHE A 79 -0.13 -1.54 -12.10
CA PHE A 79 0.09 -0.24 -11.47
C PHE A 79 -0.95 0.80 -11.91
N ALA A 80 -1.34 0.82 -13.19
CA ALA A 80 -2.41 1.68 -13.68
C ALA A 80 -3.75 1.39 -12.97
N HIS A 81 -4.10 0.12 -12.79
CA HIS A 81 -5.30 -0.28 -12.04
C HIS A 81 -5.25 0.14 -10.58
N LEU A 82 -4.09 0.02 -9.92
CA LEU A 82 -3.87 0.53 -8.57
C LEU A 82 -4.13 2.04 -8.50
N LEU A 83 -3.56 2.82 -9.43
CA LEU A 83 -3.77 4.27 -9.47
C LEU A 83 -5.25 4.63 -9.66
N CYS A 84 -5.93 4.00 -10.63
CA CYS A 84 -7.35 4.24 -10.88
C CYS A 84 -8.22 3.95 -9.63
N ALA A 85 -7.91 2.88 -8.88
CA ALA A 85 -8.64 2.57 -7.66
C ALA A 85 -8.43 3.59 -6.55
N LEU A 86 -7.21 4.16 -6.44
CA LEU A 86 -6.87 5.15 -5.40
C LEU A 86 -7.43 6.55 -5.67
N GLU A 87 -7.86 6.87 -6.90
CA GLU A 87 -8.53 8.13 -7.24
C GLU A 87 -9.87 8.35 -6.50
N VAL A 88 -10.52 7.26 -6.05
CA VAL A 88 -11.79 7.35 -5.31
C VAL A 88 -11.57 7.90 -3.88
N GLY A 89 -10.41 7.61 -3.29
CA GLY A 89 -10.02 8.05 -1.95
C GLY A 89 -9.17 7.03 -1.20
N PRO A 90 -8.80 7.32 0.06
CA PRO A 90 -8.00 6.43 0.89
C PRO A 90 -8.72 5.09 1.11
N CYS A 91 -8.07 3.99 0.76
CA CYS A 91 -8.52 2.65 1.08
C CYS A 91 -7.33 1.71 1.18
N ASP A 92 -7.49 0.60 1.92
CA ASP A 92 -6.47 -0.45 2.01
C ASP A 92 -6.53 -1.38 0.78
N PHE A 93 -6.22 -0.83 -0.39
CA PHE A 93 -6.28 -1.57 -1.65
C PHE A 93 -5.26 -2.71 -1.68
N LEU A 94 -3.99 -2.43 -1.36
CA LEU A 94 -2.94 -3.45 -1.36
C LEU A 94 -3.18 -4.53 -0.30
N GLY A 95 -3.67 -4.19 0.90
CA GLY A 95 -4.04 -5.18 1.91
C GLY A 95 -5.17 -6.10 1.43
N SER A 96 -6.17 -5.55 0.72
CA SER A 96 -7.24 -6.37 0.14
C SER A 96 -6.74 -7.35 -0.93
N LEU A 97 -5.81 -6.93 -1.79
CA LEU A 97 -5.16 -7.79 -2.78
C LEU A 97 -4.34 -8.89 -2.11
N PHE A 98 -3.53 -8.51 -1.12
CA PHE A 98 -2.68 -9.42 -0.37
C PHE A 98 -3.50 -10.56 0.24
N MET A 99 -4.64 -10.22 0.84
CA MET A 99 -5.59 -11.18 1.39
C MET A 99 -6.25 -12.04 0.31
N ALA A 100 -6.63 -11.47 -0.84
CA ALA A 100 -7.24 -12.20 -1.94
C ALA A 100 -6.27 -13.15 -2.67
N LEU A 101 -4.98 -12.83 -2.66
CA LEU A 101 -3.90 -13.65 -3.21
C LEU A 101 -3.44 -14.76 -2.24
N ASP A 102 -3.99 -14.80 -1.02
CA ASP A 102 -3.65 -15.75 0.05
C ASP A 102 -2.14 -15.77 0.36
N LEU A 103 -1.53 -14.57 0.35
CA LEU A 103 -0.09 -14.38 0.56
C LEU A 103 0.30 -14.37 2.04
N GLY A 104 -0.70 -14.36 2.93
CA GLY A 104 -0.49 -14.36 4.37
C GLY A 104 0.21 -15.63 4.83
N ASN A 105 1.31 -15.45 5.55
CA ASN A 105 2.02 -16.57 6.13
C ASN A 105 1.75 -16.65 7.64
N SER A 106 0.69 -17.37 8.03
CA SER A 106 0.34 -17.58 9.44
C SER A 106 1.47 -18.22 10.25
N SER A 107 2.39 -18.96 9.60
CA SER A 107 3.56 -19.56 10.26
C SER A 107 4.66 -18.56 10.62
N ARG A 108 4.66 -17.36 10.01
CA ARG A 108 5.55 -16.24 10.35
C ARG A 108 4.93 -15.25 11.35
N GLY A 109 3.73 -15.54 11.86
CA GLY A 109 3.06 -14.70 12.85
C GLY A 109 2.61 -13.33 12.34
N GLN A 110 2.45 -13.15 11.02
CA GLN A 110 1.89 -11.93 10.44
C GLN A 110 0.37 -11.91 10.70
N TYR A 111 -0.09 -10.90 11.44
CA TYR A 111 -1.50 -10.67 11.72
C TYR A 111 -1.94 -9.36 11.09
N TYR A 112 -3.03 -9.41 10.34
CA TYR A 112 -3.60 -8.24 9.68
C TYR A 112 -4.64 -7.61 10.59
N THR A 113 -4.47 -6.33 10.88
CA THR A 113 -5.50 -5.52 11.53
C THR A 113 -6.62 -5.28 10.49
N PRO A 114 -7.85 -5.76 10.73
CA PRO A 114 -8.97 -5.45 9.84
C PRO A 114 -9.14 -3.93 9.74
N TYR A 115 -9.46 -3.44 8.55
CA TYR A 115 -9.50 -2.00 8.28
C TYR A 115 -10.49 -1.25 9.20
N GLU A 116 -11.60 -1.87 9.56
CA GLU A 116 -12.60 -1.31 10.50
C GLU A 116 -12.04 -1.13 11.92
N VAL A 117 -11.11 -1.99 12.34
CA VAL A 117 -10.40 -1.83 13.62
C VAL A 117 -9.43 -0.66 13.54
N SER A 118 -8.69 -0.53 12.43
CA SER A 118 -7.83 0.62 12.18
C SER A 118 -8.62 1.94 12.16
N LEU A 119 -9.80 1.97 11.54
CA LEU A 119 -10.71 3.12 11.56
C LEU A 119 -11.18 3.46 12.97
N LEU A 120 -11.60 2.47 13.75
CA LEU A 120 -11.99 2.67 15.14
C LEU A 120 -10.85 3.29 15.95
N VAL A 121 -9.64 2.72 15.84
CA VAL A 121 -8.45 3.25 16.53
C VAL A 121 -8.21 4.69 16.11
N ALA A 122 -8.17 4.97 14.81
CA ALA A 122 -7.97 6.32 14.28
C ALA A 122 -9.00 7.32 14.83
N HIS A 123 -10.30 6.99 14.82
CA HIS A 123 -11.34 7.86 15.38
C HIS A 123 -11.15 8.13 16.88
N CYS A 124 -10.74 7.12 17.65
CA CYS A 124 -10.50 7.26 19.08
C CYS A 124 -9.26 8.11 19.41
N THR A 125 -8.26 8.12 18.53
CA THR A 125 -6.94 8.73 18.83
C THR A 125 -6.71 10.06 18.13
N VAL A 126 -7.43 10.37 17.04
CA VAL A 126 -7.24 11.58 16.24
C VAL A 126 -7.43 12.87 17.05
N GLY A 127 -8.26 12.82 18.10
CA GLY A 127 -8.50 13.94 19.02
C GLY A 127 -9.01 15.21 18.32
N ASN A 128 -8.87 16.37 18.98
CA ASN A 128 -9.15 17.65 18.36
C ASN A 128 -7.95 18.11 17.51
N LEU A 129 -8.08 17.98 16.19
CA LEU A 129 -7.04 18.27 15.21
C LEU A 129 -6.80 19.76 15.00
N THR A 130 -7.84 20.59 15.13
CA THR A 130 -7.84 22.00 14.73
C THR A 130 -6.72 22.81 15.40
N PRO A 131 -6.54 22.79 16.74
CA PRO A 131 -5.49 23.59 17.38
C PRO A 131 -4.07 23.18 16.97
N THR A 132 -3.87 21.89 16.64
CA THR A 132 -2.56 21.39 16.21
C THR A 132 -2.26 21.82 14.79
N ILE A 133 -3.24 21.71 13.88
CA ILE A 133 -3.10 22.12 12.48
C ILE A 133 -2.93 23.64 12.38
N GLU A 134 -3.68 24.44 13.13
CA GLU A 134 -3.54 25.91 13.14
C GLU A 134 -2.15 26.35 13.59
N ARG A 135 -1.59 25.67 14.60
CA ARG A 135 -0.27 26.03 15.15
C ARG A 135 0.90 25.49 14.33
N LYS A 136 0.85 24.24 13.87
CA LYS A 136 1.99 23.54 13.22
C LYS A 136 1.84 23.41 11.70
N GLY A 137 0.66 23.66 11.17
CA GLY A 137 0.32 23.43 9.76
C GLY A 137 -0.08 21.99 9.43
N PHE A 138 0.24 21.01 10.28
CA PHE A 138 -0.04 19.59 10.07
C PHE A 138 -0.14 18.82 11.40
N VAL A 139 -0.66 17.59 11.34
CA VAL A 139 -0.63 16.60 12.42
C VAL A 139 0.39 15.52 12.16
N THR A 140 0.97 14.97 13.22
CA THR A 140 1.93 13.87 13.14
C THR A 140 1.28 12.57 13.58
N VAL A 141 1.42 11.53 12.78
CA VAL A 141 0.96 10.17 13.07
C VAL A 141 2.16 9.24 12.95
N SER A 142 2.31 8.29 13.89
CA SER A 142 3.40 7.32 13.87
C SER A 142 2.85 5.92 14.06
N ASP A 143 3.30 4.98 13.22
CA ASP A 143 3.03 3.56 13.35
C ASP A 143 4.37 2.79 13.39
N PRO A 144 4.79 2.28 14.57
CA PRO A 144 6.08 1.63 14.76
C PRO A 144 6.14 0.20 14.22
N CYS A 145 5.00 -0.37 13.81
CA CYS A 145 4.87 -1.72 13.24
C CYS A 145 3.81 -1.70 12.14
N VAL A 146 4.06 -0.86 11.14
CA VAL A 146 3.07 -0.38 10.18
C VAL A 146 2.43 -1.48 9.34
N GLY A 147 3.14 -2.58 9.08
CA GLY A 147 2.70 -3.65 8.18
C GLY A 147 2.18 -3.09 6.85
N GLY A 148 0.94 -3.41 6.50
CA GLY A 148 0.30 -2.90 5.28
C GLY A 148 -0.12 -1.42 5.32
N GLY A 149 0.10 -0.70 6.43
CA GLY A 149 -0.23 0.72 6.56
C GLY A 149 -1.71 1.03 6.80
N ALA A 150 -2.55 0.02 7.05
CA ALA A 150 -3.99 0.18 7.25
C ALA A 150 -4.34 1.24 8.30
N LEU A 151 -3.57 1.37 9.38
CA LEU A 151 -3.78 2.41 10.40
C LEU A 151 -3.51 3.81 9.86
N LEU A 152 -2.40 4.02 9.13
CA LEU A 152 -2.08 5.32 8.54
C LEU A 152 -3.11 5.73 7.47
N ILE A 153 -3.56 4.77 6.66
CA ILE A 153 -4.65 4.96 5.69
C ILE A 153 -5.95 5.34 6.41
N ALA A 154 -6.27 4.69 7.52
CA ALA A 154 -7.44 5.03 8.33
C ALA A 154 -7.36 6.46 8.90
N TYR A 155 -6.21 6.90 9.40
CA TYR A 155 -6.02 8.30 9.81
C TYR A 155 -6.23 9.29 8.66
N ALA A 156 -5.70 8.98 7.47
CA ALA A 156 -5.93 9.80 6.28
C ALA A 156 -7.42 9.90 5.92
N ASP A 157 -8.17 8.80 6.05
CA ASP A 157 -9.61 8.80 5.81
C ASP A 157 -10.37 9.62 6.87
N VAL A 158 -10.04 9.49 8.16
CA VAL A 158 -10.63 10.30 9.23
C VAL A 158 -10.40 11.80 9.01
N LEU A 159 -9.18 12.19 8.60
CA LEU A 159 -8.87 13.57 8.24
C LEU A 159 -9.70 14.05 7.05
N ARG A 160 -9.82 13.22 6.00
CA ARG A 160 -10.64 13.51 4.81
C ARG A 160 -12.10 13.74 5.19
N GLN A 161 -12.67 12.87 6.03
CA GLN A 161 -14.06 12.99 6.52
C GLN A 161 -14.27 14.27 7.36
N ALA A 162 -13.23 14.73 8.07
CA ALA A 162 -13.23 15.99 8.80
C ALA A 162 -13.02 17.23 7.91
N GLY A 163 -12.96 17.08 6.58
CA GLY A 163 -12.71 18.17 5.64
C GLY A 163 -11.26 18.66 5.64
N VAL A 164 -10.33 17.91 6.24
CA VAL A 164 -8.91 18.24 6.27
C VAL A 164 -8.21 17.56 5.09
N ASN A 165 -7.46 18.34 4.30
CA ASN A 165 -6.61 17.78 3.25
C ASN A 165 -5.43 17.02 3.85
N TYR A 166 -5.58 15.72 4.05
CA TYR A 166 -4.56 14.85 4.66
C TYR A 166 -3.24 14.89 3.89
N GLN A 167 -3.23 15.05 2.57
CA GLN A 167 -1.99 15.08 1.77
C GLN A 167 -1.08 16.26 2.12
N GLN A 168 -1.65 17.36 2.62
CA GLN A 168 -0.90 18.56 3.01
C GLN A 168 -0.79 18.74 4.53
N ARG A 169 -1.67 18.07 5.28
CA ARG A 169 -1.88 18.31 6.71
C ARG A 169 -1.55 17.10 7.58
N MET A 170 -1.11 15.99 7.01
CA MET A 170 -0.65 14.81 7.73
C MET A 170 0.83 14.54 7.44
N HIS A 171 1.60 14.39 8.50
CA HIS A 171 2.95 13.84 8.45
C HIS A 171 2.90 12.46 9.10
N ALA A 172 3.06 11.41 8.29
CA ALA A 172 3.09 10.03 8.74
C ALA A 172 4.53 9.53 8.90
N THR A 173 4.81 8.81 9.98
CA THR A 173 6.04 8.03 10.17
C THR A 173 5.65 6.56 10.23
N ALA A 174 6.18 5.77 9.30
CA ALA A 174 5.88 4.35 9.13
C ALA A 174 7.17 3.56 9.37
N ILE A 175 7.14 2.59 10.29
CA ILE A 175 8.31 1.76 10.61
C ILE A 175 7.85 0.30 10.61
N ASP A 176 8.62 -0.56 9.94
CA ASP A 176 8.46 -2.00 10.02
C ASP A 176 9.81 -2.70 9.91
N VAL A 177 9.84 -3.95 10.34
CA VAL A 177 10.99 -4.85 10.17
C VAL A 177 10.93 -5.60 8.84
N ASP A 178 9.75 -5.73 8.23
CA ASP A 178 9.56 -6.34 6.92
C ASP A 178 9.81 -5.32 5.80
N ILE A 179 10.84 -5.57 4.99
CA ILE A 179 11.21 -4.71 3.86
C ILE A 179 10.08 -4.52 2.83
N VAL A 180 9.13 -5.46 2.75
CA VAL A 180 7.97 -5.34 1.84
C VAL A 180 6.98 -4.28 2.35
N ALA A 181 6.99 -3.99 3.65
CA ALA A 181 6.16 -2.97 4.27
C ALA A 181 6.79 -1.56 4.24
N VAL A 182 8.08 -1.42 3.89
CA VAL A 182 8.84 -0.16 3.99
C VAL A 182 9.70 0.16 2.76
N HIS A 183 9.25 -0.24 1.57
CA HIS A 183 9.98 0.04 0.32
C HIS A 183 10.12 1.54 -0.01
#